data_AF-A0A521HPZ4-F1
#
_entry.id   AF-A0A521HPZ4-F1
#
_cell.length_a   1.000
_cell.length_b   1.000
_cell.length_c   1.000
_cell.angle_alpha   90.00
_cell.angle_beta   90.00
_cell.angle_gamma   90.00
#
_symmetry.space_group_name_H-M   'P 1'
#
loop_
_entity.id
_entity.type
_entity.pdbx_description
1 polymer ?
#
loop_
_entity_poly.entity_id
_entity_poly.type
_entity_poly.pdbx_seq_one_letter_code
_entity_poly.pdbx_strand_id
1 'polypeptide(L)'
;MPSQIRGFVALVALLSACSETYVPTPLAVPDSAIALQQFEFLQGHAYQTEYTLKAAYPATPAFEHYLRIVPAPWIRCDWAGPNWQRFFDSTEGPTRTVYQQLHMWVNREANRTLMLRTSYFSDDNCDPVPLDDDQRVVVVEYFGVDVDDTITHLKLTRPSKSPRPQTVPDAEPQKMLCNPEQPSLPTSLREP
;
A
#
# COMPACT_ATOMS: atom_id res chain seq x y z
N MET A 1 -9.93 8.18 78.36
CA MET A 1 -9.44 7.38 77.20
C MET A 1 -10.33 7.67 76.00
N PRO A 2 -9.92 8.52 75.04
CA PRO A 2 -10.63 8.68 73.78
C PRO A 2 -9.91 7.90 72.66
N SER A 3 -10.66 7.02 72.01
CA SER A 3 -10.23 6.22 70.87
C SER A 3 -10.36 7.05 69.59
N GLN A 4 -9.25 7.39 68.94
CA GLN A 4 -9.26 8.05 67.64
C GLN A 4 -9.38 7.02 66.52
N ILE A 5 -10.56 6.97 65.91
CA ILE A 5 -10.82 6.23 64.67
C ILE A 5 -10.20 7.04 63.52
N ARG A 6 -9.03 6.61 63.05
CA ARG A 6 -8.41 7.12 61.83
C ARG A 6 -9.20 6.61 60.62
N GLY A 7 -10.09 7.45 60.10
CA GLY A 7 -10.75 7.21 58.83
C GLY A 7 -9.74 7.31 57.68
N PHE A 8 -9.43 6.17 57.07
CA PHE A 8 -8.78 6.11 55.76
C PHE A 8 -9.84 6.45 54.70
N VAL A 9 -9.87 7.71 54.27
CA VAL A 9 -10.62 8.11 53.08
C VAL A 9 -9.84 7.58 51.88
N ALA A 10 -10.24 6.40 51.40
CA ALA A 10 -9.74 5.82 50.16
C ALA A 10 -10.26 6.66 48.99
N LEU A 11 -9.46 7.63 48.57
CA LEU A 11 -9.69 8.42 47.37
C LEU A 11 -9.41 7.52 46.16
N VAL A 12 -10.42 6.77 45.72
CA VAL A 12 -10.40 6.06 44.44
C VAL A 12 -10.51 7.15 43.36
N ALA A 13 -9.36 7.70 42.98
CA ALA A 13 -9.23 8.52 41.80
C ALA A 13 -9.52 7.61 40.59
N LEU A 14 -10.77 7.63 40.15
CA LEU A 14 -11.20 7.13 38.86
C LEU A 14 -10.41 7.88 37.80
N LEU A 15 -9.25 7.32 37.43
CA LEU A 15 -8.58 7.60 36.17
C LEU A 15 -9.52 7.07 35.09
N SER A 16 -10.53 7.87 34.73
CA SER A 16 -11.12 7.83 33.41
C SER A 16 -9.97 8.13 32.45
N ALA A 17 -9.25 7.08 32.04
CA ALA A 17 -8.41 7.09 30.88
C ALA A 17 -9.34 7.48 29.73
N CYS A 18 -9.36 8.77 29.40
CA CYS A 18 -9.88 9.23 28.13
C CYS A 18 -9.01 8.54 27.10
N SER A 19 -9.48 7.40 26.59
CA SER A 19 -8.98 6.85 25.35
C SER A 19 -9.23 7.93 24.31
N GLU A 20 -8.19 8.68 23.97
CA GLU A 20 -8.24 9.65 22.89
C GLU A 20 -8.64 8.85 21.65
N THR A 21 -9.89 9.02 21.21
CA THR A 21 -10.39 8.36 20.01
C THR A 21 -9.62 8.96 18.86
N TYR A 22 -8.54 8.28 18.47
CA TYR A 22 -7.75 8.67 17.32
C TYR A 22 -8.63 8.57 16.09
N VAL A 23 -8.96 9.72 15.50
CA VAL A 23 -9.66 9.77 14.22
C VAL A 23 -8.58 9.73 13.13
N PRO A 24 -8.53 8.69 12.29
CA PRO A 24 -7.65 8.64 11.13
C PRO A 24 -7.76 9.93 10.32
N THR A 25 -6.66 10.67 10.20
CA THR A 25 -6.60 11.83 9.31
C THR A 25 -6.06 11.34 7.97
N PRO A 26 -6.83 11.46 6.87
CA PRO A 26 -6.38 11.04 5.55
C PRO A 26 -5.08 11.76 5.19
N LEU A 27 -4.13 11.03 4.61
CA LEU A 27 -2.92 11.66 4.07
C LEU A 27 -3.28 12.57 2.89
N ALA A 28 -2.64 13.72 2.80
CA ALA A 28 -2.84 14.64 1.68
C ALA A 28 -2.49 13.96 0.35
N VAL A 29 -3.33 14.15 -0.66
CA VAL A 29 -3.10 13.69 -2.03
C VAL A 29 -2.52 14.82 -2.89
N PRO A 30 -1.83 14.53 -4.01
CA PRO A 30 -1.40 15.56 -4.94
C PRO A 30 -2.58 16.37 -5.51
N ASP A 31 -2.40 17.67 -5.76
CA ASP A 31 -3.45 18.54 -6.32
C ASP A 31 -3.95 18.09 -7.71
N SER A 32 -3.12 17.34 -8.45
CA SER A 32 -3.46 16.78 -9.75
C SER A 32 -4.23 15.45 -9.68
N ALA A 33 -4.56 14.96 -8.49
CA ALA A 33 -5.33 13.73 -8.31
C ALA A 33 -6.74 13.87 -8.86
N ILE A 34 -7.17 12.88 -9.64
CA ILE A 34 -8.53 12.77 -10.17
C ILE A 34 -9.18 11.47 -9.69
N ALA A 35 -10.51 11.39 -9.77
CA ALA A 35 -11.28 10.22 -9.32
C ALA A 35 -10.98 9.79 -7.87
N LEU A 36 -10.77 10.76 -6.97
CA LEU A 36 -10.46 10.53 -5.56
C LEU A 36 -11.61 9.79 -4.85
N GLN A 37 -11.27 8.68 -4.21
CA GLN A 37 -12.15 7.89 -3.36
C GLN A 37 -11.45 7.57 -2.04
N GLN A 38 -12.23 7.50 -0.98
CA GLN A 38 -11.73 7.34 0.38
C GLN A 38 -12.63 6.39 1.16
N PHE A 39 -12.00 5.43 1.84
CA PHE A 39 -12.70 4.35 2.52
C PHE A 39 -12.08 4.07 3.89
N GLU A 40 -12.94 3.78 4.86
CA GLU A 40 -12.55 3.25 6.16
C GLU A 40 -12.89 1.75 6.20
N PHE A 41 -11.92 0.94 6.63
CA PHE A 41 -12.07 -0.51 6.73
C PHE A 41 -11.69 -1.01 8.12
N LEU A 42 -12.02 -2.27 8.38
CA LEU A 42 -11.64 -2.97 9.62
C LEU A 42 -12.07 -2.20 10.88
N GLN A 43 -13.27 -1.62 10.89
CA GLN A 43 -13.80 -0.87 12.05
C GLN A 43 -12.86 0.28 12.50
N GLY A 44 -12.27 1.00 11.54
CA GLY A 44 -11.38 2.13 11.81
C GLY A 44 -9.90 1.75 11.95
N HIS A 45 -9.55 0.46 11.81
CA HIS A 45 -8.18 0.00 11.83
C HIS A 45 -7.44 0.15 10.50
N ALA A 46 -8.13 0.53 9.43
CA ALA A 46 -7.49 0.89 8.18
C ALA A 46 -8.21 2.02 7.46
N TYR A 47 -7.44 2.87 6.79
CA TYR A 47 -7.93 3.93 5.93
C TYR A 47 -7.30 3.81 4.54
N GLN A 48 -8.11 3.79 3.50
CA GLN A 48 -7.67 3.69 2.12
C GLN A 48 -8.04 4.94 1.35
N THR A 49 -7.09 5.44 0.57
CA THR A 49 -7.30 6.51 -0.40
C THR A 49 -6.93 5.99 -1.77
N GLU A 50 -7.85 6.08 -2.72
CA GLU A 50 -7.65 5.72 -4.11
C GLU A 50 -7.80 6.94 -5.00
N TYR A 51 -6.93 7.09 -5.99
CA TYR A 51 -7.05 8.14 -6.99
C TYR A 51 -6.25 7.78 -8.24
N THR A 52 -6.44 8.56 -9.29
CA THR A 52 -5.68 8.45 -10.54
C THR A 52 -4.84 9.71 -10.75
N LEU A 53 -3.65 9.53 -11.34
CA LEU A 53 -2.80 10.61 -11.84
C LEU A 53 -2.55 10.42 -13.33
N LYS A 54 -2.47 11.53 -14.07
CA LYS A 54 -1.97 11.53 -15.45
C LYS A 54 -0.44 11.58 -15.42
N ALA A 55 0.22 10.47 -15.69
CA ALA A 55 1.68 10.35 -15.67
C ALA A 55 2.16 9.24 -16.60
N ALA A 56 3.04 9.56 -17.55
CA ALA A 56 3.59 8.58 -18.47
C ALA A 56 4.47 7.55 -17.74
N TYR A 57 4.29 6.27 -18.06
CA TYR A 57 5.14 5.20 -17.53
C TYR A 57 6.62 5.39 -17.94
N PRO A 58 7.61 5.14 -17.05
CA PRO A 58 7.50 4.61 -15.69
C PRO A 58 7.55 5.68 -14.58
N ALA A 59 7.01 6.89 -14.81
CA ALA A 59 7.05 7.96 -13.83
C ALA A 59 6.33 7.60 -12.52
N THR A 60 6.81 8.12 -11.39
CA THR A 60 6.29 7.80 -10.05
C THR A 60 5.92 9.05 -9.22
N PRO A 61 5.08 9.97 -9.74
CA PRO A 61 4.77 11.22 -9.03
C PRO A 61 4.08 11.00 -7.67
N ALA A 62 3.27 9.96 -7.53
CA ALA A 62 2.67 9.61 -6.24
C ALA A 62 3.73 9.25 -5.19
N PHE A 63 4.73 8.46 -5.59
CA PHE A 63 5.83 8.08 -4.71
C PHE A 63 6.66 9.29 -4.28
N GLU A 64 6.99 10.18 -5.22
CA GLU A 64 7.70 11.43 -4.93
C GLU A 64 6.92 12.35 -3.98
N HIS A 65 5.59 12.39 -4.11
CA HIS A 65 4.71 13.10 -3.20
C HIS A 65 4.79 12.53 -1.78
N TYR A 66 4.56 11.22 -1.60
CA TYR A 66 4.58 10.60 -0.28
C TYR A 66 5.96 10.60 0.38
N LEU A 67 7.05 10.51 -0.39
CA LEU A 67 8.39 10.71 0.14
C LEU A 67 8.57 12.08 0.81
N ARG A 68 7.88 13.12 0.35
CA ARG A 68 7.96 14.47 0.94
C ARG A 68 7.05 14.64 2.14
N ILE A 69 5.85 14.06 2.10
CA ILE A 69 4.81 14.34 3.10
C ILE A 69 4.72 13.33 4.23
N VAL A 70 5.40 12.18 4.13
CA VAL A 70 5.49 11.17 5.21
C VAL A 70 6.73 11.50 6.04
N PRO A 71 6.60 12.19 7.19
CA PRO A 71 7.74 12.69 7.94
C PRO A 71 8.34 11.58 8.84
N ALA A 72 9.41 11.90 9.56
CA ALA A 72 9.80 11.11 10.72
C ALA A 72 8.64 11.02 11.74
N PRO A 73 8.50 9.91 12.50
CA PRO A 73 9.43 8.78 12.64
C PRO A 73 9.16 7.61 11.67
N TRP A 74 8.48 7.84 10.55
CA TRP A 74 8.23 6.80 9.56
C TRP A 74 9.53 6.31 8.91
N ILE A 75 9.66 4.98 8.81
CA ILE A 75 10.80 4.30 8.20
C ILE A 75 10.32 3.56 6.96
N ARG A 76 10.90 3.85 5.81
CA ARG A 76 10.61 3.08 4.58
C ARG A 76 11.16 1.66 4.71
N CYS A 77 10.33 0.69 4.35
CA CYS A 77 10.68 -0.71 4.26
C CYS A 77 10.24 -1.24 2.88
N ASP A 78 11.14 -1.89 2.15
CA ASP A 78 10.85 -2.41 0.82
C ASP A 78 10.55 -3.91 0.88
N TRP A 79 9.44 -4.33 0.26
CA TRP A 79 9.03 -5.74 0.21
C TRP A 79 9.61 -6.47 -1.02
N ALA A 80 9.58 -5.83 -2.19
CA ALA A 80 9.94 -6.48 -3.45
C ALA A 80 10.94 -5.67 -4.30
N GLY A 81 11.70 -4.81 -3.63
CA GLY A 81 12.62 -3.86 -4.27
C GLY A 81 11.89 -2.68 -4.92
N PRO A 82 12.63 -1.66 -5.38
CA PRO A 82 12.07 -0.43 -5.94
C PRO A 82 11.58 -0.58 -7.39
N ASN A 83 11.54 -1.79 -7.95
CA ASN A 83 11.32 -1.99 -9.38
C ASN A 83 9.83 -2.21 -9.69
N TRP A 84 9.45 -1.86 -10.91
CA TRP A 84 8.14 -2.22 -11.45
C TRP A 84 8.06 -3.73 -11.64
N GLN A 85 6.95 -4.30 -11.19
CA GLN A 85 6.56 -5.69 -11.41
C GLN A 85 5.50 -5.74 -12.50
N ARG A 86 5.47 -6.84 -13.26
CA ARG A 86 4.47 -7.08 -14.30
C ARG A 86 3.82 -8.44 -14.08
N PHE A 87 2.49 -8.51 -14.15
CA PHE A 87 1.74 -9.76 -14.08
C PHE A 87 0.39 -9.65 -14.82
N PHE A 88 -0.22 -10.79 -15.13
CA PHE A 88 -1.57 -10.83 -15.70
C PHE A 88 -2.60 -10.88 -14.58
N ASP A 89 -3.59 -10.02 -14.66
CA ASP A 89 -4.74 -9.99 -13.77
C ASP A 89 -5.97 -10.51 -14.53
N SER A 90 -6.42 -11.71 -14.15
CA SER A 90 -7.62 -12.36 -14.67
C SER A 90 -8.78 -12.35 -13.68
N THR A 91 -8.71 -11.54 -12.62
CA THR A 91 -9.76 -11.48 -11.59
C THR A 91 -11.04 -10.83 -12.10
N GLU A 92 -10.90 -9.85 -13.01
CA GLU A 92 -11.97 -9.18 -13.74
C GLU A 92 -11.74 -9.46 -15.23
N GLY A 93 -12.76 -9.91 -15.96
CA GLY A 93 -12.67 -10.07 -17.42
C GLY A 93 -12.90 -8.72 -18.13
N PRO A 94 -12.15 -8.38 -19.19
CA PRO A 94 -11.06 -9.14 -19.83
C PRO A 94 -9.76 -9.16 -19.01
N THR A 95 -8.94 -10.20 -19.21
CA THR A 95 -7.59 -10.27 -18.61
C THR A 95 -6.77 -9.06 -19.04
N ARG A 96 -6.12 -8.42 -18.07
CA ARG A 96 -5.31 -7.21 -18.27
C ARG A 96 -3.88 -7.43 -17.79
N THR A 97 -2.92 -6.78 -18.43
CA THR A 97 -1.55 -6.71 -17.93
C THR A 97 -1.46 -5.61 -16.88
N VAL A 98 -0.99 -5.93 -15.68
CA VAL A 98 -0.77 -4.97 -14.59
C VAL A 98 0.70 -4.70 -14.43
N TYR A 99 1.06 -3.41 -14.42
CA TYR A 99 2.40 -2.94 -14.04
C TYR A 99 2.27 -2.31 -12.68
N GLN A 100 2.94 -2.85 -11.67
CA GLN A 100 2.75 -2.43 -10.28
C GLN A 100 4.08 -2.12 -9.59
N GLN A 101 4.08 -1.11 -8.74
CA GLN A 101 5.12 -0.85 -7.77
C GLN A 101 4.49 -0.74 -6.38
N LEU A 102 5.17 -1.26 -5.36
CA LEU A 102 4.70 -1.23 -3.98
C LEU A 102 5.79 -0.67 -3.07
N HIS A 103 5.43 0.32 -2.26
CA HIS A 103 6.29 0.89 -1.22
C HIS A 103 5.59 0.78 0.12
N MET A 104 6.35 0.54 1.18
CA MET A 104 5.81 0.52 2.53
C MET A 104 6.62 1.43 3.46
N TRP A 105 5.94 2.02 4.42
CA TRP A 105 6.54 2.69 5.56
C TRP A 105 5.97 2.12 6.84
N VAL A 106 6.78 2.13 7.89
CA VAL A 106 6.38 1.68 9.22
C VAL A 106 6.66 2.80 10.21
N ASN A 107 5.73 3.01 11.13
CA ASN A 107 5.90 3.88 12.27
C ASN A 107 5.64 3.07 13.53
N ARG A 108 6.74 2.61 14.14
CA ARG A 108 6.72 1.74 15.32
C ARG A 108 6.15 2.46 16.54
N GLU A 109 6.49 3.74 16.72
CA GLU A 109 6.03 4.52 17.87
C GLU A 109 4.52 4.70 17.86
N ALA A 110 3.93 4.83 16.67
CA ALA A 110 2.50 4.98 16.49
C ALA A 110 1.74 3.66 16.19
N ASN A 111 2.43 2.51 16.16
CA ASN A 111 1.87 1.22 15.72
C ASN A 111 1.10 1.32 14.40
N ARG A 112 1.72 1.97 13.40
CA ARG A 112 1.13 2.24 12.09
C ARG A 112 1.97 1.68 10.97
N THR A 113 1.30 1.28 9.90
CA THR A 113 1.94 0.96 8.62
C THR A 113 1.23 1.67 7.48
N LEU A 114 1.99 2.04 6.47
CA LEU A 114 1.52 2.75 5.30
C LEU A 114 1.99 1.97 4.08
N MET A 115 1.06 1.65 3.20
CA MET A 115 1.31 1.00 1.92
C MET A 115 0.93 1.97 0.81
N LEU A 116 1.83 2.16 -0.14
CA LEU A 116 1.58 2.84 -1.41
C LEU A 116 1.70 1.82 -2.52
N ARG A 117 0.62 1.65 -3.28
CA ARG A 117 0.58 0.88 -4.52
C ARG A 117 0.35 1.85 -5.67
N THR A 118 1.23 1.81 -6.66
CA THR A 118 1.02 2.47 -7.94
C THR A 118 0.85 1.42 -9.01
N SER A 119 -0.09 1.62 -9.92
CA SER A 119 -0.36 0.64 -10.99
C SER A 119 -0.75 1.31 -12.29
N TYR A 120 -0.29 0.73 -13.38
CA TYR A 120 -0.80 0.96 -14.73
C TYR A 120 -1.42 -0.33 -15.27
N PHE A 121 -2.30 -0.18 -16.24
CA PHE A 121 -2.99 -1.30 -16.87
C PHE A 121 -2.75 -1.26 -18.38
N SER A 122 -2.74 -2.44 -19.01
CA SER A 122 -2.97 -2.55 -20.45
C SER A 122 -4.03 -3.61 -20.71
N ASP A 123 -4.94 -3.31 -21.62
CA ASP A 123 -6.00 -4.23 -22.07
C ASP A 123 -5.43 -5.40 -22.87
N ASP A 124 -4.28 -5.22 -23.51
CA ASP A 124 -3.63 -6.30 -24.25
C ASP A 124 -2.73 -7.15 -23.33
N ASN A 125 -3.00 -8.45 -23.37
CA ASN A 125 -2.13 -9.45 -22.77
C ASN A 125 -0.81 -9.40 -23.53
N CYS A 126 0.28 -8.96 -22.86
CA CYS A 126 1.67 -9.00 -23.31
C CYS A 126 2.33 -7.70 -23.76
N ASP A 127 1.70 -6.54 -23.56
CA ASP A 127 2.45 -5.31 -23.81
C ASP A 127 3.74 -5.24 -22.96
N PRO A 128 4.82 -4.64 -23.51
CA PRO A 128 6.03 -4.39 -22.74
C PRO A 128 5.88 -3.19 -21.80
N VAL A 129 4.98 -2.26 -22.12
CA VAL A 129 4.69 -1.03 -21.38
C VAL A 129 3.18 -0.73 -21.45
N PRO A 130 2.59 -0.06 -20.46
CA PRO A 130 1.20 0.37 -20.54
C PRO A 130 1.01 1.40 -21.66
N LEU A 131 -0.17 1.38 -22.30
CA LEU A 131 -0.50 2.26 -23.42
C LEU A 131 -1.10 3.61 -22.96
N ASP A 132 -1.65 3.65 -21.75
CA ASP A 132 -2.22 4.86 -21.16
C ASP A 132 -1.31 5.46 -20.08
N ASP A 133 -1.55 6.75 -19.83
CA ASP A 133 -0.87 7.52 -18.79
C ASP A 133 -1.67 7.53 -17.47
N ASP A 134 -2.64 6.63 -17.29
CA ASP A 134 -3.49 6.58 -16.11
C ASP A 134 -2.84 5.74 -15.01
N GLN A 135 -2.04 6.41 -14.19
CA GLN A 135 -1.48 5.82 -12.98
C GLN A 135 -2.55 5.74 -11.89
N ARG A 136 -3.03 4.53 -11.59
CA ARG A 136 -3.85 4.29 -10.41
C ARG A 136 -2.99 4.23 -9.16
N VAL A 137 -3.42 4.93 -8.13
CA VAL A 137 -2.72 5.03 -6.86
C VAL A 137 -3.65 4.56 -5.75
N VAL A 138 -3.18 3.63 -4.93
CA VAL A 138 -3.86 3.18 -3.73
C VAL A 138 -2.93 3.38 -2.56
N VAL A 139 -3.42 4.08 -1.54
CA VAL A 139 -2.70 4.35 -0.30
C VAL A 139 -3.50 3.76 0.84
N VAL A 140 -2.92 2.81 1.55
CA VAL A 140 -3.57 2.19 2.71
C VAL A 140 -2.75 2.45 3.94
N GLU A 141 -3.39 3.05 4.93
CA GLU A 141 -2.83 3.20 6.26
C GLU A 141 -3.52 2.24 7.23
N TYR A 142 -2.74 1.45 7.97
CA TYR A 142 -3.22 0.57 9.02
C TYR A 142 -2.84 1.11 10.40
N PHE A 143 -3.76 0.99 11.36
CA PHE A 143 -3.65 1.50 12.73
C PHE A 143 -3.73 0.38 13.76
N GLY A 144 -2.94 0.49 14.82
CA GLY A 144 -2.94 -0.48 15.92
C GLY A 144 -2.40 -1.85 15.53
N VAL A 145 -1.55 -1.90 14.50
CA VAL A 145 -0.93 -3.14 14.02
C VAL A 145 0.34 -3.45 14.80
N ASP A 146 0.63 -4.73 15.02
CA ASP A 146 1.95 -5.15 15.46
C ASP A 146 2.93 -4.96 14.29
N VAL A 147 3.69 -3.87 14.36
CA VAL A 147 4.61 -3.47 13.30
C VAL A 147 5.75 -4.48 13.14
N ASP A 148 6.20 -5.12 14.23
CA ASP A 148 7.31 -6.06 14.16
C ASP A 148 6.87 -7.41 13.58
N ASP A 149 5.65 -7.84 13.90
CA ASP A 149 5.01 -8.97 13.22
C ASP A 149 4.82 -8.68 11.73
N THR A 150 4.31 -7.49 11.38
CA THR A 150 4.12 -7.08 9.97
C THR A 150 5.44 -7.10 9.19
N ILE A 151 6.52 -6.55 9.76
CA ILE A 151 7.85 -6.58 9.14
C ILE A 151 8.32 -8.02 8.91
N THR A 152 8.11 -8.90 9.90
CA THR A 152 8.55 -10.29 9.85
C THR A 152 7.75 -11.10 8.84
N HIS A 153 6.43 -11.00 8.89
CA HIS A 153 5.51 -11.74 8.02
C HIS A 153 5.69 -11.35 6.55
N LEU A 154 5.79 -10.05 6.27
CA LEU A 154 6.03 -9.54 4.93
C LEU A 154 7.51 -9.57 4.53
N LYS A 155 8.42 -10.03 5.40
CA LYS A 155 9.87 -10.07 5.13
C LYS A 155 10.41 -8.72 4.63
N LEU A 156 9.94 -7.62 5.22
CA LEU A 156 10.30 -6.29 4.76
C LEU A 156 11.77 -6.01 5.02
N THR A 157 12.48 -5.56 3.99
CA THR A 157 13.87 -5.15 4.10
C THR A 157 13.95 -3.66 4.40
N ARG A 158 14.66 -3.30 5.46
CA ARG A 158 14.98 -1.89 5.72
C ARG A 158 16.23 -1.51 4.92
N PRO A 159 16.25 -0.36 4.23
CA PRO A 159 17.45 0.10 3.56
C PRO A 159 18.55 0.25 4.61
N SER A 160 19.62 -0.53 4.46
CA SER A 160 20.74 -0.60 5.40
C SER A 160 21.65 0.63 5.25
N LYS A 161 21.13 1.83 5.56
CA LYS A 161 21.72 3.14 5.20
C LYS A 161 21.77 3.33 3.67
N SER A 162 21.44 4.54 3.23
CA SER A 162 21.24 4.90 1.81
C SER A 162 22.32 4.30 0.90
N PRO A 163 21.99 3.35 0.01
CA PRO A 163 22.90 2.94 -1.04
C PRO A 163 23.13 4.16 -1.94
N ARG A 164 24.39 4.42 -2.33
CA ARG A 164 24.67 5.33 -3.46
C ARG A 164 23.74 4.96 -4.62
N PRO A 165 23.26 5.92 -5.43
CA PRO A 165 22.48 5.63 -6.63
C PRO A 165 23.21 4.56 -7.44
N GLN A 166 22.70 3.33 -7.40
CA GLN A 166 23.24 2.28 -8.25
C GLN A 166 22.72 2.61 -9.64
N THR A 167 23.65 2.85 -10.57
CA THR A 167 23.38 2.85 -12.00
C THR A 167 22.63 1.55 -12.28
N VAL A 168 21.35 1.69 -12.63
CA VAL A 168 20.43 0.58 -12.88
C VAL A 168 21.10 -0.31 -13.94
N PRO A 169 21.48 -1.56 -13.61
CA PRO A 169 21.78 -2.53 -14.65
C PRO A 169 20.47 -2.71 -15.42
N ASP A 170 20.51 -2.57 -16.74
CA ASP A 170 19.36 -2.84 -17.61
C ASP A 170 18.66 -4.11 -17.12
N ALA A 171 17.46 -3.94 -16.57
CA ALA A 171 16.72 -5.03 -15.97
C ALA A 171 16.50 -6.06 -17.07
N GLU A 172 17.16 -7.22 -16.94
CA GLU A 172 16.98 -8.33 -17.85
C GLU A 172 15.48 -8.65 -17.87
N PRO A 173 14.80 -8.55 -19.04
CA PRO A 173 13.38 -8.77 -19.10
C PRO A 173 13.12 -10.17 -18.57
N GLN A 174 12.39 -10.29 -17.45
CA GLN A 174 11.85 -11.58 -17.06
C GLN A 174 11.02 -12.07 -18.25
N LYS A 175 11.54 -13.07 -18.97
CA LYS A 175 10.81 -13.80 -20.00
C LYS A 175 9.69 -14.58 -19.32
N MET A 176 8.63 -13.88 -18.91
CA MET A 176 7.32 -14.47 -18.87
C MET A 176 6.98 -14.78 -20.33
N LEU A 177 6.97 -16.08 -20.64
CA LEU A 177 6.48 -16.60 -21.91
C LEU A 177 5.03 -16.14 -22.06
N CYS A 178 4.86 -15.06 -22.80
CA CYS A 178 3.67 -14.80 -23.58
C CYS A 178 3.53 -15.94 -24.58
N ASN A 179 3.06 -17.10 -24.11
CA ASN A 179 2.69 -18.20 -24.99
C ASN A 179 1.18 -18.09 -25.20
N PRO A 180 0.70 -17.57 -26.35
CA PRO A 180 -0.72 -17.38 -26.62
C PRO A 180 -1.46 -18.69 -26.96
N GLU A 181 -1.00 -19.85 -26.49
CA GLU A 181 -1.75 -21.10 -26.66
C GLU A 181 -2.96 -21.11 -25.71
N GLN A 182 -3.99 -20.36 -26.11
CA GLN A 182 -5.36 -20.62 -25.69
C GLN A 182 -5.70 -22.08 -26.03
N PRO A 183 -6.24 -22.87 -25.09
CA PRO A 183 -6.90 -24.11 -25.45
C PRO A 183 -8.09 -23.76 -26.35
N SER A 184 -8.03 -24.15 -27.62
CA SER A 184 -9.17 -24.08 -28.52
C SER A 184 -10.32 -24.86 -27.89
N LEU A 185 -11.39 -24.16 -27.53
CA LEU A 185 -12.66 -24.78 -27.12
C LEU A 185 -13.09 -25.78 -28.21
N PRO A 186 -13.42 -27.04 -27.87
CA PRO A 186 -13.86 -28.00 -28.85
C PRO A 186 -15.17 -27.53 -29.50
N THR A 187 -15.14 -27.45 -30.83
CA THR A 187 -16.32 -27.21 -31.67
C THR A 187 -17.20 -28.46 -31.64
N SER A 188 -18.09 -28.56 -30.67
CA SER A 188 -19.15 -29.59 -30.59
C SER A 188 -20.18 -29.06 -29.59
N LEU A 189 -21.45 -28.81 -29.87
CA LEU A 189 -22.38 -29.44 -30.79
C LEU A 189 -23.27 -28.38 -31.48
N ARG A 190 -23.30 -28.40 -32.81
CA ARG A 190 -24.54 -28.08 -33.56
C ARG A 190 -25.20 -29.42 -33.82
N GLU A 191 -26.32 -29.68 -33.17
CA GLU A 191 -27.29 -30.67 -33.64
C GLU A 191 -28.45 -29.96 -34.36
N PRO A 192 -29.09 -30.65 -35.33
CA PRO A 192 -29.85 -30.07 -36.44
C PRO A 192 -31.19 -29.44 -36.07
#